data_AF-A0A1F4YA18-F1
#
_entry.id   AF-A0A1F4YA18-F1
#
_cell.length_a   1.000
_cell.length_b   1.000
_cell.length_c   1.000
_cell.angle_alpha   90.00
_cell.angle_beta   90.00
_cell.angle_gamma   90.00
#
_symmetry.space_group_name_H-M   'P 1'
#
loop_
_entity.id
_entity.type
_entity.pdbx_description
1 polymer ?
#
loop_
_entity_poly.entity_id
_entity_poly.type
_entity_poly.pdbx_seq_one_letter_code
_entity_poly.pdbx_strand_id
1 'polypeptide(L)'
;MEDKPTSPFESVLASCPACGKGFLEQRLNPGSYRVTSSDTDFYPAQRVWLHSDLSHISPLAYFMQTCPSCFFTGEANETIFQMGPPASENYQQKLQIERHLNQIEKPGSFLDKLATAYKTCPQAYSRVVIKFLLGIYDEKLKDQYSNYNLARYYLRLAWVFRESHLSDPNENQTEKGMLKGNLEKLSQQHKKYLGQAEKLRGLLEQEFLTVDPGPPDYSDSGSGYQEILKSLEEQVLPAGQKTDDLLAFLNDKVGFADEIDSLTSLGDFNLASFLLDSKSVWPGVPLNETEALKFSLSYYNQYFDSLPEGANLGPQVQTAYLIGELFRRVGEYPQSRKFFSLAISLGETCLQKEKETYRSAFARKIIDLANRQQSLIEKKQQDLRP
;
A
#
# COMPACT_ATOMS: atom_id res chain seq x y z
N MET A 1 23.03 38.04 19.41
CA MET A 1 23.46 36.83 18.69
C MET A 1 22.32 36.51 17.76
N GLU A 2 22.49 36.75 16.46
CA GLU A 2 21.49 36.33 15.47
C GLU A 2 21.46 34.81 15.47
N ASP A 3 20.33 34.22 15.88
CA ASP A 3 20.09 32.79 15.74
C ASP A 3 20.23 32.45 14.26
N LYS A 4 21.34 31.81 13.90
CA LYS A 4 21.49 31.24 12.56
C LYS A 4 20.26 30.36 12.32
N PRO A 5 19.50 30.55 11.23
CA PRO A 5 18.40 29.68 10.91
C PRO A 5 18.93 28.25 10.88
N THR A 6 18.49 27.44 11.83
CA THR A 6 18.92 26.05 11.93
C THR A 6 18.40 25.38 10.66
N SER A 7 19.32 24.80 9.88
CA SER A 7 18.94 24.04 8.69
C SER A 7 17.88 23.02 9.09
N PRO A 8 16.79 22.86 8.32
CA PRO A 8 15.77 21.85 8.60
C PRO A 8 16.28 20.42 8.38
N PHE A 9 17.42 20.29 7.69
CA PHE A 9 18.11 19.04 7.46
C PHE A 9 19.44 18.98 8.21
N GLU A 10 19.74 17.82 8.74
CA GLU A 10 21.04 17.45 9.30
C GLU A 10 21.69 16.40 8.40
N SER A 11 22.98 16.60 8.10
CA SER A 11 23.78 15.62 7.38
C SER A 11 24.52 14.76 8.39
N VAL A 12 24.18 13.47 8.45
CA VAL A 12 24.79 12.52 9.38
C VAL A 12 25.62 11.50 8.59
N LEU A 13 26.86 11.27 9.03
CA LEU A 13 27.66 10.16 8.49
C LEU A 13 27.09 8.84 9.03
N ALA A 14 26.65 7.98 8.12
CA ALA A 14 26.11 6.68 8.42
C ALA A 14 26.98 5.58 7.81
N SER A 15 26.96 4.39 8.43
CA SER A 15 27.58 3.19 7.91
C SER A 15 26.51 2.14 7.66
N CYS A 16 26.47 1.58 6.45
CA CYS A 16 25.48 0.57 6.11
C CYS A 16 25.72 -0.72 6.91
N PRO A 17 24.72 -1.24 7.65
CA PRO A 17 24.90 -2.47 8.41
C PRO A 17 25.09 -3.70 7.50
N ALA A 18 24.58 -3.66 6.26
CA ALA A 18 24.68 -4.78 5.33
C ALA A 18 26.03 -4.83 4.59
N CYS A 19 26.40 -3.76 3.88
CA CYS A 19 27.61 -3.74 3.05
C CYS A 19 28.82 -3.02 3.69
N GLY A 20 28.66 -2.41 4.87
CA GLY A 20 29.72 -1.69 5.59
C GLY A 20 30.17 -0.36 4.97
N LYS A 21 29.63 0.02 3.80
CA LYS A 21 30.00 1.28 3.14
C LYS A 21 29.43 2.49 3.88
N GLY A 22 30.29 3.49 4.09
CA GLY A 22 29.89 4.78 4.64
C GLY A 22 29.18 5.66 3.60
N PHE A 23 28.19 6.44 4.05
CA PHE A 23 27.50 7.41 3.22
C PHE A 23 26.96 8.58 4.06
N LEU A 24 26.73 9.73 3.42
CA LEU A 24 26.09 10.87 4.06
C LEU A 24 24.58 10.75 3.90
N GLU A 25 23.88 10.69 5.02
CA GLU A 25 22.42 10.68 5.07
C GLU A 25 21.89 12.09 5.37
N GLN A 26 20.84 12.50 4.66
CA GLN A 26 20.06 13.69 5.02
C GLN A 26 18.91 13.28 5.94
N ARG A 27 18.90 13.81 7.16
CA ARG A 27 17.82 13.59 8.14
C ARG A 27 17.05 14.87 8.35
N LEU A 28 15.75 14.74 8.58
CA LEU A 28 14.92 15.87 8.94
C LEU A 28 15.06 16.15 10.45
N ASN A 29 15.41 17.39 10.80
CA ASN A 29 15.62 17.76 12.19
C ASN A 29 14.35 17.66 13.03
N PRO A 30 14.45 17.19 14.29
CA PRO A 30 13.35 17.30 15.24
C PRO A 30 12.91 18.76 15.37
N GLY A 31 11.67 19.05 14.99
CA GLY A 31 11.11 20.40 15.05
C GLY A 31 11.12 21.18 13.73
N SER A 32 11.66 20.63 12.62
CA SER A 32 11.62 21.30 11.30
C SER A 32 10.20 21.65 10.82
N TYR A 33 9.21 20.93 11.32
CA TYR A 33 7.80 21.25 11.15
C TYR A 33 7.02 20.86 12.41
N ARG A 34 5.85 21.50 12.59
CA ARG A 34 4.88 21.15 13.62
C ARG A 34 3.59 20.65 12.98
N VAL A 35 3.08 19.53 13.48
CA VAL A 35 1.75 19.02 13.11
C VAL A 35 0.70 19.85 13.84
N THR A 36 -0.20 20.49 13.09
CA THR A 36 -1.29 21.32 13.64
C THR A 36 -2.60 20.55 13.72
N SER A 37 -2.84 19.64 12.78
CA SER A 37 -3.96 18.72 12.82
C SER A 37 -3.56 17.33 12.32
N SER A 38 -4.23 16.33 12.86
CA SER A 38 -4.07 14.94 12.45
C SER A 38 -5.43 14.38 12.06
N ASP A 39 -5.41 13.51 11.07
CA ASP A 39 -6.57 12.70 10.73
C ASP A 39 -6.79 11.63 11.82
N THR A 40 -7.93 10.98 11.74
CA THR A 40 -8.45 9.94 12.62
C THR A 40 -7.52 8.73 12.75
N ASP A 41 -6.74 8.40 11.73
CA ASP A 41 -5.71 7.34 11.76
C ASP A 41 -4.32 7.84 12.19
N PHE A 42 -4.25 9.05 12.73
CA PHE A 42 -3.03 9.77 13.13
C PHE A 42 -2.17 10.28 11.98
N TYR A 43 -2.64 10.23 10.73
CA TYR A 43 -1.97 10.89 9.62
C TYR A 43 -1.81 12.40 9.90
N PRO A 44 -0.59 12.97 9.82
CA PRO A 44 -0.38 14.40 10.03
C PRO A 44 -0.88 15.22 8.84
N ALA A 45 -2.19 15.51 8.83
CA ALA A 45 -2.92 16.14 7.73
C ALA A 45 -2.49 17.59 7.46
N GLN A 46 -2.23 18.38 8.50
CA GLN A 46 -1.72 19.75 8.35
C GLN A 46 -0.43 19.95 9.15
N ARG A 47 0.50 20.64 8.51
CA ARG A 47 1.86 20.88 9.01
C ARG A 47 2.22 22.33 8.77
N VAL A 48 2.89 22.92 9.74
CA VAL A 48 3.52 24.24 9.61
C VAL A 48 5.02 24.02 9.65
N TRP A 49 5.68 24.29 8.53
CA TRP A 49 7.13 24.22 8.42
C TRP A 49 7.76 25.48 9.03
N LEU A 50 8.92 25.31 9.69
CA LEU A 50 9.72 26.46 10.12
C LEU A 50 10.21 27.27 8.91
N HIS A 51 10.53 26.57 7.82
CA HIS A 51 10.96 27.13 6.54
C HIS A 51 9.85 26.88 5.50
N SER A 52 9.08 27.91 5.15
CA SER A 52 7.85 27.79 4.35
C SER A 52 8.08 27.33 2.91
N ASP A 53 9.27 27.58 2.37
CA ASP A 53 9.76 27.09 1.08
C ASP A 53 9.81 25.56 1.02
N LEU A 54 9.90 24.88 2.16
CA LEU A 54 9.93 23.41 2.25
C LEU A 54 8.56 22.77 2.45
N SER A 55 7.49 23.55 2.34
CA SER A 55 6.11 23.05 2.46
C SER A 55 5.75 21.95 1.46
N HIS A 56 6.45 21.89 0.32
CA HIS A 56 6.28 20.87 -0.72
C HIS A 56 6.98 19.53 -0.40
N ILE A 57 7.87 19.50 0.60
CA ILE A 57 8.60 18.29 0.96
C ILE A 57 7.72 17.42 1.84
N SER A 58 7.64 16.11 1.54
CA SER A 58 7.01 15.15 2.44
C SER A 58 8.01 14.65 3.49
N PRO A 59 7.73 14.83 4.79
CA PRO A 59 8.45 14.19 5.88
C PRO A 59 8.49 12.66 5.79
N LEU A 60 7.54 12.02 5.11
CA LEU A 60 7.53 10.56 4.92
C LEU A 60 8.72 10.09 4.07
N ALA A 61 9.29 10.96 3.23
CA ALA A 61 10.50 10.66 2.45
C ALA A 61 11.74 10.38 3.33
N TYR A 62 11.73 10.89 4.56
CA TYR A 62 12.82 10.81 5.54
C TYR A 62 12.55 9.78 6.66
N PHE A 63 11.44 9.05 6.58
CA PHE A 63 11.10 8.04 7.58
C PHE A 63 12.04 6.82 7.52
N MET A 64 12.32 6.36 6.30
CA MET A 64 13.27 5.27 6.03
C MET A 64 14.65 5.85 5.68
N GLN A 65 15.71 5.08 5.92
CA GLN A 65 17.07 5.32 5.45
C GLN A 65 17.48 4.18 4.52
N THR A 66 18.08 4.49 3.36
CA THR A 66 18.45 3.51 2.33
C THR A 66 19.91 3.65 1.97
N CYS A 67 20.66 2.56 2.03
CA CYS A 67 22.06 2.57 1.60
C CYS A 67 22.16 2.80 0.08
N PRO A 68 22.94 3.79 -0.39
CA PRO A 68 23.06 4.06 -1.84
C PRO A 68 23.85 2.98 -2.59
N SER A 69 24.52 2.07 -1.89
CA SER A 69 25.37 1.04 -2.49
C SER A 69 24.69 -0.33 -2.63
N CYS A 70 24.00 -0.79 -1.58
CA CYS A 70 23.33 -2.10 -1.57
C CYS A 70 21.82 -2.01 -1.41
N PHE A 71 21.26 -0.81 -1.21
CA PHE A 71 19.83 -0.55 -1.06
C PHE A 71 19.18 -1.13 0.20
N PHE A 72 19.98 -1.66 1.14
CA PHE A 72 19.50 -2.01 2.48
C PHE A 72 18.78 -0.82 3.12
N THR A 73 17.56 -1.07 3.57
CA THR A 73 16.64 -0.04 4.05
C THR A 73 16.07 -0.39 5.42
N GLY A 74 16.07 0.58 6.33
CA GLY A 74 15.49 0.49 7.67
C GLY A 74 14.94 1.84 8.14
N GLU A 75 14.40 1.93 9.36
CA GLU A 75 13.95 3.22 9.90
C GLU A 75 15.16 4.15 10.13
N ALA A 76 15.03 5.43 9.76
CA ALA A 76 16.15 6.38 9.82
C ALA A 76 16.64 6.68 11.25
N ASN A 77 15.80 6.45 12.25
CA ASN A 77 16.13 6.63 13.67
C ASN A 77 16.75 5.38 14.30
N GLU A 78 16.87 4.26 13.58
CA GLU A 78 17.49 3.05 14.12
C GLU A 78 19.01 3.26 14.25
N THR A 79 19.53 2.85 15.39
CA THR A 79 20.97 2.91 15.70
C THR A 79 21.80 1.99 14.80
N ILE A 80 21.16 1.07 14.06
CA ILE A 80 21.83 0.11 13.17
C ILE A 80 22.69 0.81 12.09
N PHE A 81 22.31 2.00 11.64
CA PHE A 81 23.10 2.79 10.67
C PHE A 81 24.20 3.63 11.32
N GLN A 82 24.18 3.78 12.64
CA GLN A 82 25.23 4.47 13.40
C GLN A 82 26.32 3.51 13.89
N MET A 83 25.95 2.25 14.13
CA MET A 83 26.85 1.22 14.66
C MET A 83 27.70 0.52 13.58
N GLY A 84 27.35 0.67 12.29
CA GLY A 84 28.01 -0.04 11.19
C GLY A 84 27.61 -1.53 11.13
N PRO A 85 28.40 -2.38 10.45
CA PRO A 85 28.12 -3.81 10.39
C PRO A 85 27.99 -4.37 11.81
N PRO A 86 26.99 -5.23 12.09
CA PRO A 86 26.80 -5.72 13.44
C PRO A 86 28.08 -6.39 13.94
N ALA A 87 28.55 -5.95 15.12
CA ALA A 87 29.38 -6.80 15.94
C ALA A 87 28.61 -8.11 16.16
N SER A 88 29.32 -9.24 16.20
CA SER A 88 28.85 -10.61 16.04
C SER A 88 27.72 -11.13 16.96
N GLU A 89 27.06 -10.27 17.74
CA GLU A 89 26.15 -10.63 18.83
C GLU A 89 24.67 -10.76 18.41
N ASN A 90 24.19 -10.07 17.35
CA ASN A 90 22.79 -10.17 16.92
C ASN A 90 22.60 -11.13 15.73
N TYR A 91 22.25 -12.39 16.04
CA TYR A 91 22.04 -13.44 15.04
C TYR A 91 20.92 -13.11 14.03
N GLN A 92 19.79 -12.54 14.48
CA GLN A 92 18.68 -12.20 13.59
C GLN A 92 19.08 -11.13 12.57
N GLN A 93 19.82 -10.12 13.02
CA GLN A 93 20.31 -9.06 12.15
C GLN A 93 21.34 -9.59 11.14
N LYS A 94 22.23 -10.48 11.59
CA LYS A 94 23.20 -11.15 10.70
C LYS A 94 22.49 -11.93 9.58
N LEU A 95 21.47 -12.71 9.93
CA LEU A 95 20.72 -13.51 8.96
C LEU A 95 19.91 -12.64 7.99
N GLN A 96 19.32 -11.54 8.47
CA GLN A 96 18.64 -10.55 7.62
C GLN A 96 19.62 -9.96 6.59
N ILE A 97 20.81 -9.54 7.04
CA ILE A 97 21.86 -8.98 6.18
C ILE A 97 22.33 -10.00 5.14
N GLU A 98 22.60 -11.24 5.55
CA GLU A 98 23.00 -12.31 4.64
C GLU A 98 21.94 -12.56 3.56
N ARG A 99 20.67 -12.67 3.97
CA ARG A 99 19.54 -12.82 3.04
C ARG A 99 19.42 -11.60 2.11
N HIS A 100 19.61 -10.38 2.61
CA HIS A 100 19.59 -9.16 1.79
C HIS A 100 20.69 -9.18 0.72
N LEU A 101 21.93 -9.45 1.13
CA LEU A 101 23.07 -9.50 0.22
C LEU A 101 22.90 -10.60 -0.84
N ASN A 102 22.42 -11.78 -0.45
CA ASN A 102 22.11 -12.86 -1.38
C ASN A 102 21.04 -12.46 -2.42
N GLN A 103 20.07 -11.63 -2.04
CA GLN A 103 19.05 -11.13 -2.96
C GLN A 103 19.62 -10.06 -3.91
N ILE A 104 20.40 -9.10 -3.41
CA ILE A 104 20.96 -8.03 -4.25
C ILE A 104 22.02 -8.55 -5.24
N GLU A 105 22.76 -9.61 -4.86
CA GLU A 105 23.76 -10.23 -5.74
C GLU A 105 23.14 -11.06 -6.87
N LYS A 106 21.87 -11.45 -6.75
CA LYS A 106 21.16 -12.25 -7.75
C LYS A 106 20.46 -11.33 -8.77
N PRO A 107 20.94 -11.23 -10.03
CA PRO A 107 20.32 -10.37 -11.03
C PRO A 107 18.87 -10.76 -11.29
N GLY A 108 17.98 -9.77 -11.36
CA GLY A 108 16.56 -9.97 -11.58
C GLY A 108 15.79 -10.50 -10.37
N SER A 109 16.43 -10.62 -9.19
CA SER A 109 15.71 -10.84 -7.94
C SER A 109 14.71 -9.70 -7.69
N PHE A 110 13.74 -9.93 -6.82
CA PHE A 110 12.77 -8.88 -6.49
C PHE A 110 13.45 -7.65 -5.85
N LEU A 111 14.44 -7.87 -5.00
CA LEU A 111 15.21 -6.77 -4.39
C LEU A 111 16.01 -5.99 -5.43
N ASP A 112 16.66 -6.68 -6.38
CA ASP A 112 17.39 -6.04 -7.49
C ASP A 112 16.47 -5.19 -8.37
N LYS A 113 15.23 -5.65 -8.63
CA LYS A 113 14.20 -4.87 -9.33
C LYS A 113 13.82 -3.60 -8.55
N LEU A 114 13.57 -3.71 -7.24
CA LEU A 114 13.27 -2.54 -6.38
C LEU A 114 14.44 -1.56 -6.34
N ALA A 115 15.66 -2.06 -6.18
CA ALA A 115 16.88 -1.27 -6.14
C ALA A 115 17.13 -0.50 -7.44
N THR A 116 16.97 -1.18 -8.58
CA THR A 116 17.09 -0.58 -9.90
C THR A 116 16.04 0.52 -10.10
N ALA A 117 14.77 0.23 -9.80
CA ALA A 117 13.71 1.22 -9.88
C ALA A 117 13.96 2.43 -8.97
N TYR A 118 14.40 2.21 -7.72
CA TYR A 118 14.72 3.30 -6.80
C TYR A 118 15.83 4.21 -7.34
N LYS A 119 16.87 3.62 -7.94
CA LYS A 119 18.02 4.34 -8.50
C LYS A 119 17.65 5.13 -9.75
N THR A 120 16.82 4.58 -10.64
CA THR A 120 16.52 5.19 -11.95
C THR A 120 15.29 6.08 -11.93
N CYS A 121 14.42 5.96 -10.92
CA CYS A 121 13.17 6.69 -10.83
C CYS A 121 13.40 8.20 -10.62
N PRO A 122 12.99 9.08 -11.57
CA PRO A 122 13.15 10.52 -11.43
C PRO A 122 12.13 11.13 -10.46
N GLN A 123 10.93 10.56 -10.35
CA GLN A 123 9.84 11.14 -9.56
C GLN A 123 10.07 10.95 -8.05
N ALA A 124 10.00 12.04 -7.29
CA ALA A 124 10.22 12.02 -5.84
C ALA A 124 9.20 11.13 -5.12
N TYR A 125 7.91 11.27 -5.47
CA TYR A 125 6.83 10.47 -4.91
C TYR A 125 7.07 8.95 -5.09
N SER A 126 7.31 8.53 -6.33
CA SER A 126 7.57 7.14 -6.67
C SER A 126 8.80 6.58 -5.95
N ARG A 127 9.87 7.38 -5.78
CA ARG A 127 11.01 6.97 -4.96
C ARG A 127 10.62 6.73 -3.50
N VAL A 128 9.73 7.53 -2.92
CA VAL A 128 9.25 7.31 -1.54
C VAL A 128 8.47 5.99 -1.45
N VAL A 129 7.57 5.71 -2.41
CA VAL A 129 6.83 4.44 -2.47
C VAL A 129 7.80 3.25 -2.54
N ILE A 130 8.76 3.29 -3.47
CA ILE A 130 9.76 2.22 -3.64
C ILE A 130 10.63 2.08 -2.38
N LYS A 131 10.99 3.20 -1.72
CA LYS A 131 11.75 3.20 -0.47
C LYS A 131 11.02 2.48 0.66
N PHE A 132 9.71 2.68 0.78
CA PHE A 132 8.89 1.90 1.73
C PHE A 132 8.87 0.42 1.36
N LEU A 133 8.73 0.06 0.08
CA LEU A 133 8.76 -1.33 -0.36
C LEU A 133 10.10 -2.01 -0.04
N LEU A 134 11.23 -1.31 -0.24
CA LEU A 134 12.55 -1.78 0.17
C LEU A 134 12.60 -2.08 1.68
N GLY A 135 12.17 -1.14 2.52
CA GLY A 135 12.17 -1.33 3.98
C GLY A 135 11.23 -2.45 4.46
N ILE A 136 10.06 -2.59 3.84
CA ILE A 136 9.12 -3.69 4.14
C ILE A 136 9.73 -5.04 3.72
N TYR A 137 10.36 -5.09 2.55
CA TYR A 137 11.03 -6.31 2.07
C TYR A 137 12.19 -6.69 2.99
N ASP A 138 13.03 -5.73 3.39
CA ASP A 138 14.13 -5.96 4.32
C ASP A 138 13.65 -6.44 5.70
N GLU A 139 12.57 -5.87 6.25
CA GLU A 139 11.96 -6.36 7.48
C GLU A 139 11.49 -7.82 7.34
N LYS A 140 10.95 -8.19 6.17
CA LYS A 140 10.52 -9.56 5.86
C LYS A 140 11.65 -10.56 5.68
N LEU A 141 12.89 -10.10 5.48
CA LEU A 141 14.05 -10.99 5.44
C LEU A 141 14.48 -11.47 6.84
N LYS A 142 14.00 -10.84 7.91
CA LYS A 142 14.22 -11.32 9.28
C LYS A 142 13.53 -12.67 9.48
N ASP A 143 14.16 -13.53 10.28
CA ASP A 143 13.58 -14.83 10.63
C ASP A 143 12.30 -14.70 11.43
N GLN A 144 12.28 -13.73 12.35
CA GLN A 144 11.11 -13.29 13.08
C GLN A 144 10.94 -11.79 12.81
N TYR A 145 10.19 -11.47 11.76
CA TYR A 145 9.87 -10.08 11.44
C TYR A 145 8.91 -9.49 12.48
N SER A 146 9.00 -8.18 12.71
CA SER A 146 8.11 -7.47 13.61
C SER A 146 6.79 -7.13 12.91
N ASN A 147 5.71 -7.79 13.32
CA ASN A 147 4.35 -7.44 12.90
C ASN A 147 4.05 -5.96 13.17
N TYR A 148 4.53 -5.43 14.30
CA TYR A 148 4.36 -4.01 14.61
C TYR A 148 5.06 -3.07 13.62
N ASN A 149 6.30 -3.40 13.21
CA ASN A 149 7.02 -2.60 12.23
C ASN A 149 6.34 -2.65 10.87
N LEU A 150 6.00 -3.85 10.39
CA LEU A 150 5.28 -4.01 9.12
C LEU A 150 3.97 -3.23 9.13
N ALA A 151 3.18 -3.33 10.20
CA ALA A 151 1.93 -2.59 10.34
C ALA A 151 2.14 -1.07 10.22
N ARG A 152 3.17 -0.54 10.89
CA ARG A 152 3.57 0.88 10.83
C ARG A 152 4.08 1.30 9.46
N TYR A 153 4.80 0.43 8.75
CA TYR A 153 5.34 0.72 7.42
C TYR A 153 4.23 0.78 6.38
N TYR A 154 3.34 -0.21 6.38
CA TYR A 154 2.17 -0.21 5.49
C TYR A 154 1.22 0.97 5.79
N LEU A 155 1.04 1.35 7.05
CA LEU A 155 0.24 2.54 7.40
C LEU A 155 0.83 3.81 6.80
N ARG A 156 2.14 4.01 6.94
CA ARG A 156 2.82 5.18 6.36
C ARG A 156 2.85 5.13 4.84
N LEU A 157 2.98 3.96 4.24
CA LEU A 157 2.84 3.80 2.80
C LEU A 157 1.42 4.15 2.33
N ALA A 158 0.39 3.80 3.09
CA ALA A 158 -0.97 4.27 2.84
C ALA A 158 -1.08 5.80 2.92
N TRP A 159 -0.40 6.43 3.87
CA TRP A 159 -0.33 7.89 3.94
C TRP A 159 0.43 8.52 2.77
N VAL A 160 1.48 7.88 2.26
CA VAL A 160 2.15 8.31 1.03
C VAL A 160 1.15 8.28 -0.14
N PHE A 161 0.42 7.19 -0.33
CA PHE A 161 -0.65 7.12 -1.35
C PHE A 161 -1.72 8.20 -1.17
N ARG A 162 -2.02 8.59 0.08
CA ARG A 162 -2.95 9.69 0.36
C ARG A 162 -2.38 11.06 -0.05
N GLU A 163 -1.08 11.28 0.14
CA GLU A 163 -0.40 12.54 -0.23
C GLU A 163 -0.38 12.79 -1.75
N SER A 164 -0.32 11.74 -2.59
CA SER A 164 -0.43 11.92 -4.07
C SER A 164 -1.80 12.39 -4.51
N HIS A 165 -2.88 11.94 -3.85
CA HIS A 165 -4.23 12.44 -4.16
C HIS A 165 -4.44 13.91 -3.75
N LEU A 166 -3.57 14.44 -2.88
CA LEU A 166 -3.59 15.84 -2.45
C LEU A 166 -2.68 16.73 -3.30
N SER A 167 -1.81 16.15 -4.12
CA SER A 167 -0.79 16.85 -4.91
C SER A 167 -1.14 16.79 -6.41
N ASP A 168 -1.43 17.96 -6.99
CA ASP A 168 -1.64 18.27 -8.42
C ASP A 168 -2.80 17.56 -9.20
N PRO A 169 -3.85 18.30 -9.63
CA PRO A 169 -4.90 17.80 -10.51
C PRO A 169 -4.40 17.27 -11.86
N ASN A 170 -3.27 17.76 -12.37
CA ASN A 170 -2.79 17.48 -13.73
C ASN A 170 -2.14 16.09 -13.89
N GLU A 171 -1.41 15.60 -12.88
CA GLU A 171 -0.84 14.24 -12.89
C GLU A 171 -1.95 13.17 -12.80
N ASN A 172 -2.96 13.43 -11.98
CA ASN A 172 -4.15 12.57 -11.84
C ASN A 172 -4.98 12.48 -13.13
N GLN A 173 -4.97 13.51 -13.99
CA GLN A 173 -5.65 13.46 -15.29
C GLN A 173 -4.89 12.60 -16.30
N THR A 174 -3.56 12.67 -16.30
CA THR A 174 -2.69 11.91 -17.20
C THR A 174 -2.74 10.40 -16.91
N GLU A 175 -2.68 10.00 -15.63
CA GLU A 175 -2.80 8.58 -15.24
C GLU A 175 -4.17 8.00 -15.57
N LYS A 176 -5.24 8.78 -15.35
CA LYS A 176 -6.61 8.37 -15.71
C LYS A 176 -6.80 8.25 -17.23
N GLY A 177 -6.17 9.13 -18.02
CA GLY A 177 -6.13 9.04 -19.47
C GLY A 177 -5.41 7.79 -19.98
N MET A 178 -4.26 7.44 -19.37
CA MET A 178 -3.55 6.19 -19.68
C MET A 178 -4.37 4.95 -19.31
N LEU A 179 -5.05 4.96 -18.15
CA LEU A 179 -5.92 3.86 -17.73
C LEU A 179 -7.06 3.65 -18.73
N LYS A 180 -7.72 4.73 -19.16
CA LYS A 180 -8.76 4.72 -20.19
C LYS A 180 -8.24 4.11 -21.50
N GLY A 181 -7.09 4.57 -21.99
CA GLY A 181 -6.49 4.04 -23.22
C GLY A 181 -6.13 2.55 -23.13
N ASN A 182 -5.68 2.06 -21.96
CA ASN A 182 -5.41 0.64 -21.76
C ASN A 182 -6.70 -0.20 -21.68
N LEU A 183 -7.74 0.32 -21.03
CA LEU A 183 -9.07 -0.30 -20.97
C LEU A 183 -9.73 -0.38 -22.36
N GLU A 184 -9.61 0.67 -23.18
CA GLU A 184 -10.09 0.68 -24.56
C GLU A 184 -9.39 -0.37 -25.41
N LYS A 185 -8.05 -0.49 -25.30
CA LYS A 185 -7.28 -1.55 -25.97
C LYS A 185 -7.71 -2.94 -25.52
N LEU A 186 -7.94 -3.14 -24.23
CA LEU A 186 -8.40 -4.42 -23.69
C LEU A 186 -9.81 -4.77 -24.18
N SER A 187 -10.75 -3.81 -24.20
CA SER A 187 -12.10 -3.99 -24.77
C SER A 187 -12.02 -4.34 -26.26
N GLN A 188 -11.16 -3.67 -27.04
CA GLN A 188 -10.94 -4.02 -28.46
C GLN A 188 -10.39 -5.43 -28.65
N GLN A 189 -9.41 -5.84 -27.83
CA GLN A 189 -8.89 -7.21 -27.85
C GLN A 189 -9.99 -8.22 -27.49
N HIS A 190 -10.79 -7.94 -26.46
CA HIS A 190 -11.91 -8.78 -26.06
C HIS A 190 -12.94 -8.93 -27.19
N LYS A 191 -13.31 -7.84 -27.87
CA LYS A 191 -14.21 -7.87 -29.04
C LYS A 191 -13.64 -8.73 -30.17
N LYS A 192 -12.32 -8.68 -30.39
CA LYS A 192 -11.65 -9.54 -31.37
C LYS A 192 -11.74 -11.02 -30.97
N TYR A 193 -11.48 -11.35 -29.71
CA TYR A 193 -11.62 -12.73 -29.21
C TYR A 193 -13.07 -13.22 -29.25
N LEU A 194 -14.03 -12.34 -28.97
CA LEU A 194 -15.46 -12.63 -29.07
C LEU A 194 -15.85 -12.99 -30.51
N GLY A 195 -15.43 -12.19 -31.50
CA GLY A 195 -15.67 -12.50 -32.91
C GLY A 195 -14.98 -13.78 -33.39
N GLN A 196 -13.81 -14.12 -32.83
CA GLN A 196 -13.15 -15.41 -33.09
C GLN A 196 -13.93 -16.58 -32.48
N ALA A 197 -14.46 -16.43 -31.27
CA ALA A 197 -15.28 -17.42 -30.60
C ALA A 197 -16.62 -17.65 -31.34
N GLU A 198 -17.27 -16.59 -31.81
CA GLU A 198 -18.48 -16.68 -32.64
C GLU A 198 -18.22 -17.37 -33.98
N LYS A 199 -17.06 -17.10 -34.60
CA LYS A 199 -16.65 -17.78 -35.83
C LYS A 199 -16.39 -19.28 -35.59
N LEU A 200 -15.73 -19.63 -34.48
CA LEU A 200 -15.55 -21.01 -34.05
C LEU A 200 -16.88 -21.70 -33.79
N ARG A 201 -17.83 -21.02 -33.13
CA ARG A 201 -19.20 -21.52 -32.96
C ARG A 201 -19.86 -21.81 -34.30
N GLY A 202 -19.82 -20.88 -35.24
CA GLY A 202 -20.41 -21.07 -36.57
C GLY A 202 -19.77 -22.22 -37.36
N LEU A 203 -18.46 -22.45 -37.21
CA LEU A 203 -17.77 -23.60 -37.81
C LEU A 203 -18.19 -24.92 -37.16
N LEU A 204 -18.33 -24.95 -35.83
CA LEU A 204 -18.80 -26.13 -35.08
C LEU A 204 -20.27 -26.47 -35.43
N GLU A 205 -21.13 -25.45 -35.56
CA GLU A 205 -22.52 -25.62 -36.01
C GLU A 205 -22.60 -26.12 -37.47
N GLN A 206 -21.69 -25.66 -38.34
CA GLN A 206 -21.59 -26.13 -39.73
C GLN A 206 -21.07 -27.56 -39.86
N GLU A 207 -20.05 -27.96 -39.10
CA GLU A 207 -19.61 -29.36 -39.09
C GLU A 207 -20.73 -30.28 -38.62
N PHE A 208 -21.53 -29.88 -37.62
CA PHE A 208 -22.65 -30.68 -37.11
C PHE A 208 -23.76 -30.90 -38.16
N LEU A 209 -24.06 -29.92 -39.01
CA LEU A 209 -25.03 -30.07 -40.11
C LEU A 209 -24.55 -31.04 -41.22
N THR A 210 -23.26 -31.35 -41.26
CA THR A 210 -22.66 -32.28 -42.23
C THR A 210 -22.41 -33.69 -41.70
N VAL A 211 -22.61 -33.91 -40.39
CA VAL A 211 -22.55 -35.26 -39.79
C VAL A 211 -23.94 -35.90 -39.93
N ASP A 212 -24.08 -36.76 -40.94
CA ASP A 212 -25.23 -37.66 -41.09
C ASP A 212 -25.43 -38.44 -39.77
N PRO A 213 -26.66 -38.56 -39.22
CA PRO A 213 -26.85 -39.28 -37.97
C PRO A 213 -26.56 -40.76 -38.22
N GLY A 214 -25.34 -41.15 -37.90
CA GLY A 214 -24.92 -42.55 -37.87
C GLY A 214 -25.79 -43.37 -36.90
N PRO A 215 -25.72 -44.71 -36.98
CA PRO A 215 -26.64 -45.60 -36.29
C PRO A 215 -26.68 -45.39 -34.77
N PRO A 216 -27.76 -45.80 -34.08
CA PRO A 216 -28.18 -45.30 -32.77
C PRO A 216 -27.27 -45.62 -31.57
N ASP A 217 -26.12 -46.26 -31.79
CA ASP A 217 -25.28 -46.86 -30.74
C ASP A 217 -24.09 -45.99 -30.30
N TYR A 218 -23.98 -44.74 -30.78
CA TYR A 218 -22.95 -43.78 -30.34
C TYR A 218 -23.59 -42.53 -29.72
N SER A 219 -24.07 -42.64 -28.48
CA SER A 219 -24.70 -41.54 -27.73
C SER A 219 -23.75 -40.78 -26.80
N ASP A 220 -22.43 -40.74 -27.07
CA ASP A 220 -21.45 -40.18 -26.11
C ASP A 220 -20.53 -39.08 -26.67
N SER A 221 -20.59 -38.76 -27.96
CA SER A 221 -19.81 -37.66 -28.55
C SER A 221 -20.51 -36.29 -28.50
N GLY A 222 -21.82 -36.24 -28.25
CA GLY A 222 -22.60 -35.00 -28.20
C GLY A 222 -22.58 -34.24 -26.86
N SER A 223 -22.27 -34.92 -25.75
CA SER A 223 -22.31 -34.36 -24.39
C SER A 223 -21.15 -33.40 -24.10
N GLY A 224 -19.91 -33.79 -24.45
CA GLY A 224 -18.71 -32.97 -24.24
C GLY A 224 -18.69 -31.67 -25.07
N TYR A 225 -19.33 -31.65 -26.24
CA TYR A 225 -19.41 -30.44 -27.07
C TYR A 225 -20.43 -29.43 -26.55
N GLN A 226 -21.60 -29.88 -26.08
CA GLN A 226 -22.56 -29.01 -25.43
C GLN A 226 -22.00 -28.38 -24.15
N GLU A 227 -21.15 -29.09 -23.42
CA GLU A 227 -20.41 -28.54 -22.27
C GLU A 227 -19.39 -27.46 -22.67
N ILE A 228 -18.66 -27.64 -23.78
CA ILE A 228 -17.72 -26.63 -24.30
C ILE A 228 -18.45 -25.37 -24.77
N LEU A 229 -19.57 -25.52 -25.49
CA LEU A 229 -20.40 -24.39 -25.93
C LEU A 229 -20.99 -23.63 -24.73
N LYS A 230 -21.49 -24.36 -23.74
CA LYS A 230 -22.01 -23.78 -22.49
C LYS A 230 -20.92 -23.05 -21.70
N SER A 231 -19.71 -23.60 -21.61
CA SER A 231 -18.56 -22.95 -20.97
C SER A 231 -18.13 -21.67 -21.70
N LEU A 232 -18.22 -21.63 -23.03
CA LEU A 232 -17.95 -20.43 -23.83
C LEU A 232 -19.02 -19.35 -23.57
N GLU A 233 -20.29 -19.72 -23.51
CA GLU A 233 -21.40 -18.80 -23.20
C GLU A 233 -21.33 -18.23 -21.78
N GLU A 234 -21.01 -19.05 -20.79
CA GLU A 234 -21.01 -18.64 -19.37
C GLU A 234 -19.79 -17.81 -18.96
N GLN A 235 -18.65 -17.94 -19.67
CA GLN A 235 -17.40 -17.28 -19.28
C GLN A 235 -17.00 -16.10 -20.17
N VAL A 236 -17.27 -16.16 -21.47
CA VAL A 236 -16.73 -15.18 -22.43
C VAL A 236 -17.67 -13.97 -22.62
N LEU A 237 -18.99 -14.20 -22.67
CA LEU A 237 -20.00 -13.15 -22.82
C LEU A 237 -20.08 -12.20 -21.60
N PRO A 238 -20.14 -12.69 -20.34
CA PRO A 238 -20.26 -11.81 -19.18
C PRO A 238 -19.00 -10.98 -18.91
N ALA A 239 -17.84 -11.47 -19.32
CA ALA A 239 -16.58 -10.76 -19.14
C ALA A 239 -16.47 -9.53 -20.06
N GLY A 240 -17.02 -9.60 -21.29
CA GLY A 240 -17.06 -8.49 -22.24
C GLY A 240 -18.05 -7.38 -21.83
N GLN A 241 -19.22 -7.77 -21.32
CA GLN A 241 -20.18 -6.83 -20.74
C GLN A 241 -19.60 -6.09 -19.54
N LYS A 242 -18.90 -6.78 -18.62
CA LYS A 242 -18.25 -6.14 -17.47
C LYS A 242 -17.19 -5.10 -17.87
N THR A 243 -16.43 -5.33 -18.93
CA THR A 243 -15.44 -4.36 -19.43
C THR A 243 -16.10 -3.12 -20.04
N ASP A 244 -17.20 -3.30 -20.78
CA ASP A 244 -17.93 -2.20 -21.39
C ASP A 244 -18.73 -1.39 -20.33
N ASP A 245 -19.26 -2.05 -19.30
CA ASP A 245 -19.90 -1.41 -18.15
C ASP A 245 -18.91 -0.56 -17.33
N LEU A 246 -17.68 -1.05 -17.14
CA LEU A 246 -16.60 -0.29 -16.49
C LEU A 246 -16.18 0.94 -17.30
N LEU A 247 -16.13 0.84 -18.63
CA LEU A 247 -15.87 1.96 -19.52
C LEU A 247 -17.00 3.01 -19.46
N ALA A 248 -18.25 2.56 -19.45
CA ALA A 248 -19.42 3.44 -19.31
C ALA A 248 -19.40 4.18 -17.96
N PHE A 249 -19.09 3.46 -16.86
CA PHE A 249 -18.96 4.06 -15.53
C PHE A 249 -17.84 5.10 -15.45
N LEU A 250 -16.68 4.83 -16.08
CA LEU A 250 -15.57 5.77 -16.11
C LEU A 250 -15.89 7.03 -16.92
N ASN A 251 -16.61 6.90 -18.04
CA ASN A 251 -17.05 8.06 -18.83
C ASN A 251 -18.09 8.91 -18.09
N ASP A 252 -19.02 8.28 -17.36
CA ASP A 252 -20.07 8.97 -16.59
C ASP A 252 -19.51 9.72 -15.35
N LYS A 253 -18.49 9.16 -14.69
CA LYS A 253 -17.94 9.73 -13.44
C LYS A 253 -16.79 10.71 -13.62
N VAL A 254 -16.07 10.70 -14.74
CA VAL A 254 -14.76 11.36 -14.83
C VAL A 254 -14.72 12.59 -15.76
N GLY A 255 -15.72 12.84 -16.61
CA GLY A 255 -15.87 14.12 -17.32
C GLY A 255 -14.57 14.65 -17.93
N PHE A 256 -13.97 13.92 -18.86
CA PHE A 256 -12.72 14.33 -19.52
C PHE A 256 -13.01 15.36 -20.62
N ALA A 257 -12.30 16.48 -20.60
CA ALA A 257 -12.17 17.36 -21.75
C ALA A 257 -11.10 16.80 -22.71
N ASP A 258 -11.38 16.86 -24.01
CA ASP A 258 -10.64 16.22 -25.11
C ASP A 258 -9.27 16.84 -25.46
N GLU A 259 -8.64 17.61 -24.57
CA GLU A 259 -7.36 18.25 -24.87
C GLU A 259 -6.29 17.88 -23.84
N ILE A 260 -5.49 16.87 -24.17
CA ILE A 260 -4.09 16.81 -23.71
C ILE A 260 -3.23 16.49 -24.93
N ASP A 261 -2.82 17.58 -25.59
CA ASP A 261 -1.71 17.61 -26.51
C ASP A 261 -0.39 17.65 -25.71
N SER A 262 0.59 16.88 -26.20
CA SER A 262 2.03 16.97 -25.92
C SER A 262 2.51 17.16 -24.47
N LEU A 263 3.13 16.10 -23.90
CA LEU A 263 4.39 16.21 -23.14
C LEU A 263 5.05 14.83 -22.99
N THR A 264 5.58 14.31 -24.09
CA THR A 264 6.60 13.25 -24.08
C THR A 264 7.97 13.88 -23.83
N SER A 265 8.55 13.63 -22.66
CA SER A 265 9.92 13.10 -22.48
C SER A 265 10.42 13.45 -21.08
N LEU A 266 10.61 12.43 -20.25
CA LEU A 266 11.63 12.35 -19.19
C LEU A 266 11.54 10.93 -18.61
N GLY A 267 12.16 9.96 -19.31
CA GLY A 267 12.36 8.57 -18.86
C GLY A 267 11.13 7.89 -18.24
N ASP A 268 10.37 7.15 -19.03
CA ASP A 268 9.04 6.61 -18.74
C ASP A 268 8.97 5.58 -17.59
N PHE A 269 9.36 5.96 -16.37
CA PHE A 269 9.04 5.19 -15.18
C PHE A 269 7.58 5.45 -14.80
N ASN A 270 6.71 4.49 -15.10
CA ASN A 270 5.32 4.49 -14.65
C ASN A 270 5.21 3.65 -13.36
N LEU A 271 4.87 4.31 -12.25
CA LEU A 271 4.77 3.65 -10.95
C LEU A 271 3.67 2.60 -10.92
N ALA A 272 2.50 2.87 -11.52
CA ALA A 272 1.37 1.95 -11.48
C ALA A 272 1.69 0.62 -12.19
N SER A 273 2.31 0.67 -13.37
CA SER A 273 2.76 -0.54 -14.07
C SER A 273 3.85 -1.27 -13.27
N PHE A 274 4.81 -0.52 -12.72
CA PHE A 274 5.85 -1.12 -11.88
C PHE A 274 5.29 -1.84 -10.66
N LEU A 275 4.31 -1.25 -9.96
CA LEU A 275 3.67 -1.86 -8.80
C LEU A 275 2.87 -3.11 -9.18
N LEU A 276 2.17 -3.09 -10.32
CA LEU A 276 1.43 -4.24 -10.81
C LEU A 276 2.36 -5.41 -11.15
N ASP A 277 3.44 -5.14 -11.89
CA ASP A 277 4.48 -6.13 -12.20
C ASP A 277 5.13 -6.67 -10.93
N SER A 278 5.43 -5.77 -9.98
CA SER A 278 6.03 -6.13 -8.70
C SER A 278 5.11 -7.02 -7.87
N LYS A 279 3.80 -6.75 -7.87
CA LYS A 279 2.79 -7.53 -7.14
C LYS A 279 2.64 -8.95 -7.68
N SER A 280 2.83 -9.15 -8.99
CA SER A 280 2.83 -10.49 -9.59
C SER A 280 3.96 -11.38 -9.05
N VAL A 281 5.09 -10.77 -8.68
CA VAL A 281 6.25 -11.47 -8.11
C VAL A 281 6.13 -11.59 -6.59
N TRP A 282 5.69 -10.52 -5.93
CA TRP A 282 5.55 -10.47 -4.48
C TRP A 282 4.18 -9.93 -4.07
N PRO A 283 3.27 -10.78 -3.56
CA PRO A 283 1.92 -10.38 -3.19
C PRO A 283 1.83 -9.27 -2.12
N GLY A 284 2.93 -9.00 -1.40
CA GLY A 284 3.02 -7.94 -0.38
C GLY A 284 3.07 -6.52 -0.94
N VAL A 285 3.08 -6.32 -2.26
CA VAL A 285 3.07 -4.97 -2.86
C VAL A 285 1.64 -4.42 -2.90
N PRO A 286 1.34 -3.31 -2.19
CA PRO A 286 0.07 -2.62 -2.32
C PRO A 286 0.05 -1.75 -3.57
N LEU A 287 -1.09 -1.73 -4.27
CA LEU A 287 -1.30 -0.91 -5.46
C LEU A 287 -1.86 0.49 -5.15
N ASN A 288 -2.41 0.68 -3.95
CA ASN A 288 -3.08 1.92 -3.55
C ASN A 288 -3.20 2.03 -2.02
N GLU A 289 -3.76 3.15 -1.55
CA GLU A 289 -4.02 3.40 -0.13
C GLU A 289 -4.82 2.26 0.51
N THR A 290 -5.93 1.84 -0.10
CA THR A 290 -6.83 0.83 0.50
C THR A 290 -6.12 -0.50 0.73
N GLU A 291 -5.32 -0.97 -0.23
CA GLU A 291 -4.54 -2.20 -0.07
C GLU A 291 -3.46 -2.05 0.99
N ALA A 292 -2.76 -0.91 1.04
CA ALA A 292 -1.77 -0.64 2.08
C ALA A 292 -2.43 -0.62 3.48
N LEU A 293 -3.61 -0.02 3.63
CA LEU A 293 -4.38 -0.06 4.88
C LEU A 293 -4.80 -1.49 5.26
N LYS A 294 -5.20 -2.33 4.30
CA LYS A 294 -5.52 -3.75 4.54
C LYS A 294 -4.30 -4.53 5.04
N PHE A 295 -3.12 -4.32 4.45
CA PHE A 295 -1.89 -4.93 4.95
C PHE A 295 -1.56 -4.43 6.36
N SER A 296 -1.63 -3.12 6.58
CA SER A 296 -1.41 -2.53 7.91
C SER A 296 -2.33 -3.14 8.97
N LEU A 297 -3.62 -3.24 8.66
CA LEU A 297 -4.65 -3.84 9.51
C LEU A 297 -4.34 -5.30 9.84
N SER A 298 -3.97 -6.11 8.84
CA SER A 298 -3.60 -7.51 9.05
C SER A 298 -2.44 -7.65 10.03
N TYR A 299 -1.38 -6.86 9.86
CA TYR A 299 -0.22 -6.91 10.74
C TYR A 299 -0.48 -6.32 12.13
N TYR A 300 -1.32 -5.27 12.25
CA TYR A 300 -1.72 -4.77 13.56
C TYR A 300 -2.55 -5.79 14.34
N ASN A 301 -3.47 -6.50 13.69
CA ASN A 301 -4.20 -7.59 14.33
C ASN A 301 -3.25 -8.70 14.81
N GLN A 302 -2.36 -9.19 13.94
CA GLN A 302 -1.38 -10.22 14.33
C GLN A 302 -0.46 -9.76 15.47
N TYR A 303 -0.06 -8.48 15.46
CA TYR A 303 0.71 -7.90 16.55
C TYR A 303 -0.11 -7.88 17.85
N PHE A 304 -1.35 -7.41 17.80
CA PHE A 304 -2.23 -7.29 18.95
C PHE A 304 -2.54 -8.66 19.57
N ASP A 305 -2.80 -9.68 18.74
CA ASP A 305 -3.05 -11.05 19.18
C ASP A 305 -1.82 -11.71 19.81
N SER A 306 -0.61 -11.27 19.43
CA SER A 306 0.65 -11.78 19.97
C SER A 306 1.08 -11.14 21.29
N LEU A 307 0.35 -10.13 21.78
CA LEU A 307 0.71 -9.43 23.01
C LEU A 307 0.54 -10.34 24.24
N PRO A 308 1.53 -10.40 25.14
CA PRO A 308 1.41 -11.22 26.35
C PRO A 308 0.37 -10.66 27.31
N GLU A 309 -0.22 -11.54 28.12
CA GLU A 309 -1.07 -11.13 29.24
C GLU A 309 -0.30 -10.20 30.18
N GLY A 310 -0.85 -9.02 30.44
CA GLY A 310 -0.18 -8.00 31.27
C GLY A 310 0.77 -7.07 30.52
N ALA A 311 0.79 -7.10 29.18
CA ALA A 311 1.48 -6.09 28.39
C ALA A 311 1.03 -4.65 28.77
N ASN A 312 1.85 -3.66 28.40
CA ASN A 312 1.58 -2.26 28.74
C ASN A 312 0.25 -1.79 28.13
N LEU A 313 -0.63 -1.23 28.95
CA LEU A 313 -1.97 -0.80 28.54
C LEU A 313 -1.93 0.40 27.57
N GLY A 314 -0.97 1.32 27.71
CA GLY A 314 -0.91 2.52 26.85
C GLY A 314 -0.83 2.19 25.35
N PRO A 315 0.21 1.43 24.90
CA PRO A 315 0.32 0.98 23.52
C PRO A 315 -0.87 0.12 23.06
N GLN A 316 -1.46 -0.70 23.93
CA GLN A 316 -2.63 -1.50 23.61
C GLN A 316 -3.86 -0.63 23.29
N VAL A 317 -4.12 0.40 24.10
CA VAL A 317 -5.22 1.35 23.87
C VAL A 317 -5.08 2.03 22.51
N GLN A 318 -3.86 2.51 22.20
CA GLN A 318 -3.60 3.12 20.90
C GLN A 318 -3.77 2.14 19.74
N THR A 319 -3.23 0.93 19.88
CA THR A 319 -3.28 -0.09 18.84
C THR A 319 -4.71 -0.54 18.58
N ALA A 320 -5.51 -0.78 19.63
CA ALA A 320 -6.93 -1.13 19.50
C ALA A 320 -7.73 -0.04 18.80
N TYR A 321 -7.51 1.23 19.16
CA TYR A 321 -8.16 2.36 18.47
C TYR A 321 -7.76 2.41 16.99
N LEU A 322 -6.47 2.27 16.69
CA LEU A 322 -5.96 2.32 15.33
C LEU A 322 -6.53 1.18 14.48
N ILE A 323 -6.61 -0.04 15.01
CA ILE A 323 -7.28 -1.17 14.34
C ILE A 323 -8.75 -0.83 14.05
N GLY A 324 -9.47 -0.27 15.02
CA GLY A 324 -10.86 0.17 14.83
C GLY A 324 -11.01 1.19 13.71
N GLU A 325 -10.09 2.15 13.63
CA GLU A 325 -10.07 3.15 12.57
C GLU A 325 -9.71 2.57 11.20
N LEU A 326 -8.76 1.63 11.13
CA LEU A 326 -8.41 0.94 9.89
C LEU A 326 -9.58 0.11 9.35
N PHE A 327 -10.30 -0.63 10.22
CA PHE A 327 -11.53 -1.32 9.82
C PHE A 327 -12.57 -0.33 9.27
N ARG A 328 -12.75 0.83 9.91
CA ARG A 328 -13.69 1.87 9.45
C ARG A 328 -13.35 2.36 8.04
N ARG A 329 -12.07 2.60 7.76
CA ARG A 329 -11.58 3.09 6.46
C ARG A 329 -11.70 2.06 5.35
N VAL A 330 -11.53 0.78 5.67
CA VAL A 330 -11.73 -0.33 4.73
C VAL A 330 -13.22 -0.64 4.51
N GLY A 331 -14.12 -0.11 5.34
CA GLY A 331 -15.58 -0.27 5.22
C GLY A 331 -16.18 -1.35 6.15
N GLU A 332 -15.37 -1.97 6.99
CA GLU A 332 -15.75 -3.05 7.91
C GLU A 332 -16.27 -2.46 9.24
N TYR A 333 -17.42 -1.80 9.18
CA TYR A 333 -18.01 -1.09 10.33
C TYR A 333 -18.30 -1.96 11.57
N PRO A 334 -18.76 -3.22 11.46
CA PRO A 334 -19.02 -4.06 12.64
C PRO A 334 -17.76 -4.34 13.46
N GLN A 335 -16.65 -4.66 12.80
CA GLN A 335 -15.34 -4.92 13.42
C GLN A 335 -14.77 -3.63 13.99
N SER A 336 -14.90 -2.53 13.25
CA SER A 336 -14.51 -1.20 13.71
C SER A 336 -15.15 -0.86 15.08
N ARG A 337 -16.46 -1.05 15.22
CA ARG A 337 -17.16 -0.80 16.49
C ARG A 337 -16.63 -1.65 17.64
N LYS A 338 -16.39 -2.95 17.40
CA LYS A 338 -15.82 -3.86 18.42
C LYS A 338 -14.48 -3.35 18.94
N PHE A 339 -13.59 -2.95 18.03
CA PHE A 339 -12.26 -2.46 18.40
C PHE A 339 -12.30 -1.08 19.08
N PHE A 340 -13.21 -0.18 18.69
CA PHE A 340 -13.42 1.06 19.44
C PHE A 340 -13.92 0.81 20.87
N SER A 341 -14.87 -0.12 21.07
CA SER A 341 -15.33 -0.50 22.41
C SER A 341 -14.20 -1.13 23.24
N LEU A 342 -13.36 -1.95 22.61
CA LEU A 342 -12.18 -2.52 23.23
C LEU A 342 -11.18 -1.42 23.64
N ALA A 343 -10.90 -0.46 22.77
CA ALA A 343 -10.01 0.66 23.06
C ALA A 343 -10.53 1.50 24.25
N ILE A 344 -11.84 1.71 24.35
CA ILE A 344 -12.48 2.41 25.47
C ILE A 344 -12.28 1.62 26.77
N SER A 345 -12.60 0.32 26.77
CA SER A 345 -12.47 -0.54 27.95
C SER A 345 -11.03 -0.64 28.46
N LEU A 346 -10.07 -0.82 27.54
CA LEU A 346 -8.63 -0.80 27.87
C LEU A 346 -8.21 0.58 28.40
N GLY A 347 -8.74 1.65 27.82
CA GLY A 347 -8.48 3.03 28.21
C GLY A 347 -8.94 3.30 29.63
N GLU A 348 -10.18 2.94 29.98
CA GLU A 348 -10.73 3.06 31.33
C GLU A 348 -9.91 2.28 32.35
N THR A 349 -9.51 1.06 32.00
CA THR A 349 -8.62 0.23 32.84
C THR A 349 -7.27 0.92 33.07
N CYS A 350 -6.71 1.55 32.04
CA CYS A 350 -5.47 2.33 32.13
C CYS A 350 -5.63 3.52 33.09
N LEU A 351 -6.75 4.27 32.98
CA LEU A 351 -7.04 5.41 33.87
C LEU A 351 -7.21 5.02 35.34
N GLN A 352 -7.74 3.84 35.60
CA GLN A 352 -7.89 3.33 36.97
C GLN A 352 -6.55 2.96 37.60
N LYS A 353 -5.63 2.38 36.81
CA LYS A 353 -4.31 1.93 37.28
C LYS A 353 -3.29 3.06 37.38
N GLU A 354 -3.34 4.02 36.46
CA GLU A 354 -2.36 5.10 36.37
C GLU A 354 -3.00 6.46 36.70
N LYS A 355 -2.75 6.96 37.92
CA LYS A 355 -3.25 8.27 38.36
C LYS A 355 -2.35 9.40 37.85
N GLU A 356 -2.96 10.33 37.10
CA GLU A 356 -2.38 11.64 36.71
C GLU A 356 -1.01 11.58 36.01
N THR A 357 -0.77 10.54 35.23
CA THR A 357 0.42 10.42 34.37
C THR A 357 0.13 10.91 32.95
N TYR A 358 1.17 11.16 32.16
CA TYR A 358 1.06 11.39 30.70
C TYR A 358 0.24 10.31 29.98
N ARG A 359 0.42 9.05 30.39
CA ARG A 359 -0.30 7.89 29.83
C ARG A 359 -1.79 7.96 30.12
N SER A 360 -2.20 8.43 31.30
CA SER A 360 -3.61 8.66 31.61
C SER A 360 -4.22 9.76 30.74
N ALA A 361 -3.51 10.87 30.48
CA ALA A 361 -3.97 11.92 29.58
C ALA A 361 -4.09 11.42 28.13
N PHE A 362 -3.13 10.60 27.69
CA PHE A 362 -3.16 9.97 26.38
C PHE A 362 -4.34 8.99 26.24
N ALA A 363 -4.58 8.13 27.23
CA ALA A 363 -5.71 7.21 27.23
C ALA A 363 -7.06 7.95 27.15
N ARG A 364 -7.25 9.05 27.89
CA ARG A 364 -8.45 9.91 27.76
C ARG A 364 -8.66 10.40 26.34
N LYS A 365 -7.60 10.90 25.70
CA LYS A 365 -7.67 11.37 24.31
C LYS A 365 -8.11 10.25 23.35
N ILE A 366 -7.59 9.03 23.53
CA ILE A 366 -7.98 7.88 22.69
C ILE A 366 -9.44 7.48 22.93
N ILE A 367 -9.91 7.47 24.18
CA ILE A 367 -11.33 7.21 24.51
C ILE A 367 -12.23 8.22 23.83
N ASP A 368 -11.90 9.51 23.89
CA ASP A 368 -12.69 10.57 23.25
C ASP A 368 -12.76 10.39 21.73
N LEU A 369 -11.64 10.02 21.11
CA LEU A 369 -11.61 9.74 19.68
C LEU A 369 -12.46 8.52 19.32
N ALA A 370 -12.35 7.42 20.08
CA ALA A 370 -13.11 6.20 19.88
C ALA A 370 -14.62 6.45 19.97
N ASN A 371 -15.07 7.18 21.00
CA ASN A 371 -16.47 7.56 21.18
C ASN A 371 -16.99 8.39 20.00
N ARG A 372 -16.22 9.40 19.56
CA ARG A 372 -16.60 10.23 18.40
C ARG A 372 -16.76 9.39 17.14
N GLN A 373 -15.84 8.48 16.87
CA GLN A 373 -15.91 7.63 15.67
C GLN A 373 -17.08 6.65 15.73
N GLN A 374 -17.39 6.06 16.90
CA GLN A 374 -18.57 5.21 17.06
C GLN A 374 -19.87 5.97 16.76
N SER A 375 -20.04 7.18 17.31
CA SER A 375 -21.23 7.99 17.03
C SER A 375 -21.38 8.34 15.55
N LEU A 376 -20.28 8.57 14.83
CA LEU A 376 -20.32 8.83 13.38
C LEU A 376 -20.75 7.61 12.57
N ILE A 377 -20.28 6.41 12.96
CA ILE A 377 -20.71 5.15 12.32
C ILE A 377 -22.22 4.94 12.53
N GLU A 378 -22.71 5.19 13.75
CA GLU A 378 -24.13 5.02 14.08
C GLU A 378 -25.03 5.98 13.32
N LYS A 379 -24.65 7.26 13.21
CA LYS A 379 -25.37 8.24 12.38
C LYS A 379 -25.42 7.81 10.92
N LYS A 380 -24.28 7.42 10.35
CA LYS A 380 -24.21 6.96 8.95
C LYS A 380 -25.07 5.71 8.71
N GLN A 381 -25.17 4.80 9.69
CA GLN A 381 -26.03 3.62 9.61
C GLN A 381 -27.53 3.95 9.78
N GLN A 382 -27.87 5.01 10.52
CA GLN A 382 -29.24 5.51 10.63
C GLN A 382 -29.68 6.20 9.34
N ASP A 383 -28.83 7.01 8.72
CA ASP A 383 -29.10 7.70 7.45
C ASP A 383 -29.24 6.73 6.25
N LEU A 384 -28.69 5.52 6.37
CA LEU A 384 -28.77 4.44 5.37
C LEU A 384 -29.95 3.49 5.59
N ARG A 385 -30.72 3.64 6.68
CA ARG A 385 -31.97 2.88 6.85
C ARG A 385 -33.09 3.59 6.07
N PRO A 386 -33.79 2.89 5.16
CA PRO A 386 -34.86 3.47 4.35
C PRO A 386 -36.06 3.94 5.17
#